data_AF-A0A932ZU23-F1
#
_entry.id   AF-A0A932ZU23-F1
#
_cell.length_a   1.000
_cell.length_b   1.000
_cell.length_c   1.000
_cell.angle_alpha   90.00
_cell.angle_beta   90.00
_cell.angle_gamma   90.00
#
_symmetry.space_group_name_H-M   'P 1'
#
loop_
_entity.id
_entity.type
_entity.pdbx_description
1 polymer ?
#
loop_
_entity_poly.entity_id
_entity_poly.type
_entity_poly.pdbx_seq_one_letter_code
_entity_poly.pdbx_strand_id
1 'polypeptide(L)'
;MTELTAAPAGGDTELGDDLTPWQRVRRNLTANQLAMAGGVLLLLFLAAALIGWWGTSGEKPYFDASAVRLPDKLKRPLAAPNSMAVPPEARPRLGIYLFGTDELGRDVFARMLEGATVSLSVGFV
;
A
#
# COMPACT_ATOMS: atom_id res chain seq x y z
N MET A 1 27.37 -0.51 72.89
CA MET A 1 28.55 -0.96 72.13
C MET A 1 28.01 -1.89 71.05
N THR A 2 27.50 -1.26 69.98
CA THR A 2 28.11 -1.11 68.63
C THR A 2 27.55 -2.22 67.74
N GLU A 3 26.49 -1.93 66.99
CA GLU A 3 26.51 -1.68 65.53
C GLU A 3 25.88 -2.91 64.83
N LEU A 4 25.17 -2.84 63.71
CA LEU A 4 24.99 -1.80 62.71
C LEU A 4 23.62 -2.07 62.07
N THR A 5 22.95 -0.99 61.68
CA THR A 5 21.80 -0.97 60.80
C THR A 5 22.05 -1.81 59.53
N ALA A 6 21.09 -2.65 59.14
CA ALA A 6 21.05 -3.25 57.82
C ALA A 6 19.71 -2.90 57.18
N ALA A 7 19.67 -1.72 56.56
CA ALA A 7 18.65 -1.31 55.61
C ALA A 7 19.38 -0.72 54.39
N PRO A 8 18.79 -0.76 53.19
CA PRO A 8 18.00 -1.81 52.56
C PRO A 8 18.85 -2.56 51.50
N ALA A 9 18.48 -3.80 51.16
CA ALA A 9 19.04 -4.45 49.98
C ALA A 9 18.79 -3.56 48.76
N GLY A 10 19.84 -3.41 47.95
CA GLY A 10 19.95 -2.46 46.85
C GLY A 10 18.68 -2.33 46.04
N GLY A 11 18.32 -1.09 45.73
CA GLY A 11 18.71 -0.63 44.41
C GLY A 11 17.85 -1.41 43.43
N ASP A 12 16.56 -1.09 43.45
CA ASP A 12 15.74 -1.05 42.26
C ASP A 12 16.63 -0.68 41.09
N THR A 13 17.09 -1.73 40.43
CA THR A 13 17.93 -1.67 39.26
C THR A 13 16.99 -1.25 38.15
N GLU A 14 16.44 -0.03 38.26
CA GLU A 14 16.09 0.78 37.12
C GLU A 14 17.41 1.12 36.44
N LEU A 15 17.98 0.10 35.76
CA LEU A 15 18.84 0.33 34.62
C LEU A 15 17.93 0.99 33.58
N GLY A 16 17.72 2.29 33.78
CA GLY A 16 17.04 3.17 32.84
C GLY A 16 17.70 2.93 31.50
N ASP A 17 16.95 2.28 30.63
CA ASP A 17 17.38 1.93 29.29
C ASP A 17 17.75 3.27 28.61
N ASP A 18 19.05 3.62 28.51
CA ASP A 18 19.64 4.89 28.04
C ASP A 18 19.31 5.22 26.56
N LEU A 19 18.32 4.54 26.00
CA LEU A 19 17.85 4.70 24.64
C LEU A 19 16.99 5.95 24.51
N THR A 20 17.34 6.76 23.50
CA THR A 20 16.53 7.89 23.07
C THR A 20 15.10 7.44 22.75
N PRO A 21 14.10 8.32 22.96
CA PRO A 21 12.70 7.98 22.70
C PRO A 21 12.46 7.35 21.31
N TRP A 22 13.16 7.85 20.29
CA TRP A 22 13.09 7.33 18.92
C TRP A 22 13.71 5.95 18.72
N GLN A 23 14.81 5.66 19.41
CA GLN A 23 15.40 4.32 19.39
C GLN A 23 14.47 3.29 20.04
N ARG A 24 13.75 3.68 21.09
CA ARG A 24 12.78 2.81 21.79
C ARG A 24 11.59 2.48 20.90
N VAL A 25 11.02 3.49 20.23
CA VAL A 25 9.93 3.30 19.26
C VAL A 25 10.39 2.39 18.11
N ARG A 26 11.58 2.64 17.53
CA ARG A 26 12.11 1.81 16.44
C ARG A 26 12.32 0.36 16.88
N ARG A 27 12.92 0.14 18.06
CA ARG A 27 13.15 -1.20 18.61
C ARG A 27 11.85 -1.95 18.80
N ASN A 28 10.86 -1.33 19.44
CA ASN A 28 9.57 -1.95 19.74
C ASN A 28 8.76 -2.24 18.46
N LEU A 29 8.80 -1.34 17.47
CA LEU A 29 8.19 -1.58 16.16
C LEU A 29 8.82 -2.78 15.47
N THR A 30 10.16 -2.88 15.43
CA THR A 30 10.85 -4.00 14.78
C THR A 30 10.81 -5.31 15.54
N ALA A 31 10.62 -5.26 16.86
CA ALA A 31 10.57 -6.46 17.71
C ALA A 31 9.23 -7.21 17.62
N ASN A 32 8.14 -6.53 17.22
CA ASN A 32 6.83 -7.13 17.12
C ASN A 32 6.47 -7.46 15.67
N GLN A 33 6.33 -8.75 15.37
CA GLN A 33 5.97 -9.23 14.02
C GLN A 33 4.62 -8.68 13.52
N LEU A 34 3.63 -8.50 14.41
CA LEU A 34 2.33 -7.93 14.04
C LEU A 34 2.45 -6.44 13.71
N ALA A 35 3.24 -5.69 14.47
CA ALA A 35 3.50 -4.28 14.20
C ALA A 35 4.29 -4.10 12.89
N MET A 36 5.28 -4.95 12.64
CA MET A 36 6.00 -4.97 11.37
C MET A 36 5.11 -5.34 10.19
N ALA A 37 4.23 -6.34 10.34
CA ALA A 37 3.29 -6.72 9.29
C ALA A 37 2.35 -5.56 8.91
N GLY A 38 1.80 -4.86 9.92
CA GLY A 38 0.98 -3.67 9.70
C GLY A 38 1.77 -2.53 9.05
N GLY A 39 3.00 -2.27 9.51
CA GLY A 39 3.89 -1.27 8.91
C GLY A 39 4.22 -1.56 7.45
N VAL A 40 4.52 -2.83 7.12
CA VAL A 40 4.78 -3.28 5.74
C VAL A 40 3.53 -3.11 4.88
N LEU A 41 2.34 -3.50 5.38
CA LEU A 41 1.09 -3.35 4.65
C LEU A 41 0.78 -1.87 4.35
N LEU A 42 1.00 -1.00 5.34
CA LEU A 42 0.83 0.45 5.18
C LEU A 42 1.80 1.03 4.14
N LEU A 43 3.08 0.63 4.20
CA LEU A 43 4.08 1.04 3.20
C LEU A 43 3.72 0.54 1.80
N LEU A 44 3.17 -0.67 1.67
CA LEU A 44 2.70 -1.20 0.38
C LEU A 44 1.53 -0.38 -0.18
N PHE A 45 0.53 -0.04 0.65
CA PHE A 45 -0.57 0.82 0.21
C PHE A 45 -0.10 2.22 -0.16
N LEU A 46 0.84 2.78 0.59
CA LEU A 46 1.45 4.07 0.28
C LEU A 46 2.21 4.03 -1.05
N ALA A 47 3.01 3.00 -1.27
CA ALA A 47 3.70 2.80 -2.55
C ALA A 47 2.72 2.64 -3.71
N ALA A 48 1.65 1.84 -3.54
CA ALA A 48 0.61 1.67 -4.54
C ALA A 48 -0.10 2.98 -4.89
N ALA A 49 -0.41 3.83 -3.90
CA ALA A 49 -1.02 5.13 -4.13
C ALA A 49 -0.06 6.13 -4.78
N LEU A 50 1.22 6.12 -4.44
CA LEU A 50 2.22 6.94 -5.14
C LEU A 50 2.38 6.51 -6.60
N ILE A 51 2.41 5.20 -6.86
CA ILE A 51 2.43 4.64 -8.22
C ILE A 51 1.15 4.99 -8.97
N GLY A 52 0.00 4.90 -8.30
CA GLY A 52 -1.30 5.28 -8.84
C GLY A 52 -1.32 6.75 -9.22
N TRP A 53 -1.08 7.63 -8.26
CA TRP A 53 -0.97 9.08 -8.49
C TRP A 53 0.01 9.41 -9.62
N TRP A 54 1.20 8.80 -9.66
CA TRP A 54 2.16 9.04 -10.73
C TRP A 54 1.71 8.48 -12.10
N GLY A 55 1.05 7.32 -12.11
CA GLY A 55 0.61 6.65 -13.33
C GLY A 55 -0.72 7.16 -13.89
N THR A 56 -1.57 7.77 -13.06
CA THR A 56 -2.88 8.33 -13.44
C THR A 56 -2.88 9.85 -13.55
N SER A 57 -1.88 10.55 -13.01
CA SER A 57 -1.80 12.02 -13.14
C SER A 57 -1.14 12.43 -14.46
N GLY A 58 -1.91 13.07 -15.34
CA GLY A 58 -1.45 13.70 -16.59
C GLY A 58 -2.56 13.78 -17.64
N GLU A 59 -2.35 14.56 -18.71
CA GLU A 59 -3.30 14.68 -19.84
C GLU A 59 -3.50 13.36 -20.62
N LYS A 60 -2.58 12.40 -20.47
CA LYS A 60 -2.64 11.04 -21.04
C LYS A 60 -2.22 10.01 -19.98
N PRO A 61 -3.13 9.55 -19.11
CA PRO A 61 -2.79 8.59 -18.06
C PRO A 61 -2.26 7.28 -18.64
N TYR A 62 -1.31 6.65 -17.93
CA TYR A 62 -0.81 5.32 -18.28
C TYR A 62 -1.89 4.25 -18.05
N PHE A 63 -2.67 4.41 -16.99
CA PHE A 63 -3.81 3.56 -16.66
C PHE A 63 -5.11 4.36 -16.78
N ASP A 64 -5.77 4.27 -17.94
CA ASP A 64 -7.07 4.92 -18.14
C ASP A 64 -8.20 4.06 -17.56
N ALA A 65 -8.63 4.42 -16.35
CA ALA A 65 -9.71 3.78 -15.60
C ALA A 65 -11.11 4.06 -16.17
N SER A 66 -11.24 5.05 -17.05
CA SER A 66 -12.50 5.51 -17.63
C SER A 66 -12.73 5.01 -19.07
N ALA A 67 -11.67 4.62 -19.78
CA ALA A 67 -11.73 4.14 -21.15
C ALA A 67 -12.70 2.96 -21.34
N VAL A 68 -13.77 3.22 -22.10
CA VAL A 68 -14.84 2.25 -22.43
C VAL A 68 -14.44 1.38 -23.62
N ARG A 69 -14.58 0.06 -23.49
CA ARG A 69 -14.23 -0.95 -24.50
C ARG A 69 -15.30 -2.03 -24.60
N LEU A 70 -16.46 -1.68 -25.17
CA LEU A 70 -17.60 -2.60 -25.31
C LEU A 70 -17.27 -3.99 -25.87
N PRO A 71 -16.33 -4.17 -26.83
CA PRO A 71 -15.97 -5.50 -27.33
C PRO A 71 -15.27 -6.40 -26.31
N ASP A 72 -14.70 -5.81 -25.26
CA ASP A 72 -13.97 -6.48 -24.19
C ASP A 72 -14.80 -6.52 -22.90
N LYS A 73 -16.14 -6.57 -23.00
CA LYS A 73 -17.04 -6.69 -21.85
C LYS A 73 -16.81 -7.97 -21.05
N LEU A 74 -16.76 -7.84 -19.71
CA LEU A 74 -16.74 -8.95 -18.74
C LEU A 74 -15.67 -10.02 -19.02
N LYS A 75 -14.47 -9.58 -19.38
CA LYS A 75 -13.32 -10.48 -19.56
C LYS A 75 -12.78 -10.93 -18.21
N ARG A 76 -12.38 -12.20 -18.16
CA ARG A 76 -11.71 -12.80 -17.01
C ARG A 76 -10.38 -12.11 -16.68
N PRO A 77 -9.87 -12.24 -15.46
CA PRO A 77 -8.51 -11.84 -15.10
C PRO A 77 -7.48 -12.46 -16.05
N LEU A 78 -6.42 -11.70 -16.35
CA LEU A 78 -5.32 -12.05 -17.26
C LEU A 78 -5.74 -12.30 -18.72
N ALA A 79 -6.94 -11.87 -19.12
CA ALA A 79 -7.37 -11.97 -20.52
C ALA A 79 -6.65 -10.93 -21.41
N ALA A 80 -6.33 -11.34 -22.64
CA ALA A 80 -5.83 -10.44 -23.67
C ALA A 80 -6.95 -9.58 -24.29
N PRO A 81 -6.65 -8.37 -24.77
CA PRO A 81 -7.62 -7.53 -25.47
C PRO A 81 -8.00 -8.10 -26.84
N ASN A 82 -9.21 -7.79 -27.30
CA ASN A 82 -9.63 -8.21 -28.64
C ASN A 82 -8.93 -7.33 -29.67
N SER A 83 -7.90 -7.88 -30.33
CA SER A 83 -7.08 -7.14 -31.30
C SER A 83 -7.84 -6.73 -32.57
N MET A 84 -8.94 -7.41 -32.90
CA MET A 84 -9.76 -7.11 -34.08
C MET A 84 -10.79 -5.99 -33.81
N ALA A 85 -11.31 -5.92 -32.58
CA ALA A 85 -12.39 -5.00 -32.23
C ALA A 85 -11.94 -3.77 -31.43
N VAL A 86 -10.76 -3.82 -30.79
CA VAL A 86 -10.23 -2.72 -29.97
C VAL A 86 -9.05 -2.05 -30.71
N PRO A 87 -9.15 -0.73 -30.99
CA PRO A 87 -8.08 0.01 -31.64
C PRO A 87 -6.80 -0.01 -30.78
N PRO A 88 -5.60 0.02 -31.39
CA PRO A 88 -4.33 -0.11 -30.67
C PRO A 88 -4.15 0.91 -29.55
N GLU A 89 -4.64 2.13 -29.77
CA GLU A 89 -4.60 3.26 -28.83
C GLU A 89 -5.42 3.00 -27.57
N ALA A 90 -6.53 2.28 -27.70
CA ALA A 90 -7.39 1.96 -26.59
C ALA A 90 -6.95 0.69 -25.85
N ARG A 91 -5.93 -0.06 -26.27
CA ARG A 91 -5.56 -1.31 -25.58
C ARG A 91 -4.97 -1.05 -24.19
N PRO A 92 -5.14 -1.97 -23.22
CA PRO A 92 -4.43 -1.87 -21.95
C PRO A 92 -2.92 -1.83 -22.21
N ARG A 93 -2.19 -0.92 -21.54
CA ARG A 93 -0.74 -0.75 -21.73
C ARG A 93 0.05 -2.04 -21.45
N LEU A 94 -0.43 -2.84 -20.49
CA LEU A 94 0.17 -4.11 -20.12
C LEU A 94 -0.14 -5.25 -21.11
N GLY A 95 -0.98 -5.00 -22.13
CA GLY A 95 -1.40 -6.01 -23.10
C GLY A 95 -2.33 -7.09 -22.53
N ILE A 96 -2.64 -7.02 -21.24
CA ILE A 96 -3.54 -7.92 -20.51
C ILE A 96 -4.40 -7.12 -19.53
N TYR A 97 -5.60 -7.62 -19.24
CA TYR A 97 -6.43 -7.10 -18.16
C TYR A 97 -6.10 -7.84 -16.87
N LEU A 98 -5.29 -7.25 -16.00
CA LEU A 98 -4.75 -7.95 -14.81
C LEU A 98 -5.86 -8.55 -13.94
N PHE A 99 -6.92 -7.76 -13.70
CA PHE A 99 -8.09 -8.17 -12.92
C PHE A 99 -9.36 -8.33 -13.75
N GLY A 100 -9.22 -8.34 -15.08
CA GLY A 100 -10.34 -8.44 -16.01
C GLY A 100 -10.99 -7.09 -16.30
N THR A 101 -12.18 -7.15 -16.91
CA THR A 101 -12.94 -5.98 -17.31
C THR A 101 -14.37 -6.01 -16.79
N ASP A 102 -14.99 -4.84 -16.73
CA ASP A 102 -16.39 -4.70 -16.30
C ASP A 102 -17.39 -4.78 -17.46
N GLU A 103 -18.65 -4.41 -17.19
CA GLU A 103 -19.73 -4.43 -18.17
C GLU A 103 -19.53 -3.50 -19.38
N LEU A 104 -18.65 -2.50 -19.25
CA LEU A 104 -18.31 -1.55 -20.30
C LEU A 104 -16.92 -1.85 -20.90
N GLY A 105 -16.26 -2.91 -20.45
CA GLY A 105 -14.90 -3.25 -20.87
C GLY A 105 -13.83 -2.34 -20.28
N ARG A 106 -14.13 -1.62 -19.20
CA ARG A 106 -13.12 -0.83 -18.48
C ARG A 106 -12.20 -1.76 -17.69
N ASP A 107 -10.95 -1.36 -17.55
CA ASP A 107 -9.95 -2.13 -16.82
C ASP A 107 -10.19 -2.01 -15.30
N VAL A 108 -10.51 -3.13 -14.64
CA VAL A 108 -10.79 -3.19 -13.21
C VAL A 108 -9.54 -2.86 -12.38
N PHE A 109 -8.34 -3.23 -12.87
CA PHE A 109 -7.09 -2.90 -12.20
C PHE A 109 -6.83 -1.41 -12.17
N ALA A 110 -6.98 -0.74 -13.31
CA ALA A 110 -6.83 0.71 -13.40
C ALA A 110 -7.80 1.43 -12.43
N ARG A 111 -9.06 0.97 -12.36
CA ARG A 111 -10.05 1.54 -11.44
C ARG A 111 -9.70 1.32 -9.97
N MET A 112 -9.18 0.15 -9.61
CA MET A 112 -8.78 -0.11 -8.22
C MET A 112 -7.53 0.69 -7.83
N LEU A 113 -6.59 0.90 -8.75
CA LEU A 113 -5.41 1.74 -8.52
C LEU A 113 -5.79 3.21 -8.32
N GLU A 114 -6.71 3.73 -9.14
CA GLU A 114 -7.26 5.07 -8.97
C GLU A 114 -8.01 5.21 -7.64
N GLY A 115 -8.89 4.27 -7.31
CA GLY A 115 -9.62 4.25 -6.04
C GLY A 115 -8.70 4.16 -4.82
N ALA A 116 -7.62 3.37 -4.89
CA ALA A 116 -6.62 3.29 -3.82
C ALA A 116 -5.92 4.63 -3.58
N THR A 117 -5.62 5.38 -4.65
CA THR A 117 -5.04 6.71 -4.56
C THR A 117 -6.00 7.68 -3.87
N VAL A 118 -7.26 7.73 -4.31
CA VAL A 118 -8.30 8.58 -3.70
C VAL A 118 -8.51 8.21 -2.23
N SER A 119 -8.64 6.92 -1.92
CA SER A 119 -8.87 6.44 -0.55
C SER A 119 -7.71 6.78 0.37
N LEU A 120 -6.47 6.66 -0.09
CA LEU A 120 -5.30 6.98 0.73
C LEU A 120 -5.16 8.49 0.94
N SER A 121 -5.42 9.30 -0.10
CA SER A 121 -5.42 10.75 0.03
C SER A 121 -6.47 11.22 1.06
N VAL A 122 -7.67 10.66 1.05
CA VAL A 122 -8.72 11.00 2.03
C VAL A 122 -8.39 10.47 3.43
N GLY A 123 -7.82 9.26 3.54
CA GLY A 123 -7.48 8.67 4.84
C GLY A 123 -6.26 9.31 5.53
N PHE A 124 -5.44 10.07 4.79
CA PHE A 124 -4.26 10.75 5.31
C PHE A 124 -4.49 12.24 5.60
N VAL A 125 -5.52 12.86 5.01
CA VAL A 125 -5.97 14.24 5.29
C VAL A 125 -6.86 14.24 6.53
#